data_AF-A0A3M2E2H7-F1
#
_entry.id   AF-A0A3M2E2H7-F1
#
_cell.length_a   1.000
_cell.length_b   1.000
_cell.length_c   1.000
_cell.angle_alpha   90.00
_cell.angle_beta   90.00
_cell.angle_gamma   90.00
#
_symmetry.space_group_name_H-M   'P 1'
#
loop_
_entity.id
_entity.type
_entity.pdbx_description
1 polymer ?
#
loop_
_entity_poly.entity_id
_entity_poly.type
_entity_poly.pdbx_seq_one_letter_code
_entity_poly.pdbx_strand_id
1 'polypeptide(L)'
;MTKVKYIHGLPADEVRDRAANIKRKAFLDPFRMTEGELQVALLMEQARILAQFYPDNPDYQAAVDVLENALRKGLHVAPGNGLPVRPPESIRPLVPTIRKAAKKRNPASRRFGMKRNPSKGIGEIPLLDCNIQPPFDPQDLEDPYGNPRPMSWQERQLYEAWQDEVDKCKKENTWRKLLNEHWEKVAHHPLYTFLDDPNEATNVAATKKVLHDLALGNAERVTGIKYNLLKNWQRVGVMRQNAVQGGIEPLTPEQTIEALRQGAQQGIGIVPAVLTAIAQIIAAAAAAAATFLTVLKQEQPDDAVIFSNQLQGWGTEGYGPQTNDWQANANVTTQQQDWMPLALGAAALLLIQ
;
A
#
# COMPACT_ATOMS: atom_id res chain seq x y z
N MET A 1 -40.61 13.72 -10.90
CA MET A 1 -40.57 12.67 -9.86
C MET A 1 -39.67 11.55 -10.34
N THR A 2 -38.45 11.51 -9.86
CA THR A 2 -37.43 10.53 -10.26
C THR A 2 -37.56 9.31 -9.35
N LYS A 3 -37.79 8.13 -9.92
CA LYS A 3 -37.88 6.88 -9.16
C LYS A 3 -36.50 6.53 -8.60
N VAL A 4 -36.33 6.71 -7.29
CA VAL A 4 -35.16 6.23 -6.55
C VAL A 4 -35.24 4.71 -6.48
N LYS A 5 -34.34 4.01 -7.19
CA LYS A 5 -34.20 2.55 -7.05
C LYS A 5 -33.41 2.27 -5.78
N TYR A 6 -34.08 1.65 -4.82
CA TYR A 6 -33.49 1.15 -3.58
C TYR A 6 -32.68 -0.11 -3.89
N ILE A 7 -31.38 -0.08 -3.59
CA ILE A 7 -30.54 -1.27 -3.53
C ILE A 7 -30.09 -1.30 -2.05
N HIS A 8 -30.72 -2.16 -1.24
CA HIS A 8 -30.44 -2.37 0.19
C HIS A 8 -30.86 -1.28 1.21
N GLY A 9 -31.86 -0.46 0.91
CA GLY A 9 -32.52 0.41 1.90
C GLY A 9 -31.98 1.84 2.00
N LEU A 10 -30.86 2.15 1.33
CA LEU A 10 -30.38 3.51 1.09
C LEU A 10 -30.53 3.85 -0.41
N PRO A 11 -30.99 5.06 -0.78
CA PRO A 11 -30.90 5.55 -2.16
C PRO A 11 -29.48 5.45 -2.70
N ALA A 12 -29.29 5.11 -3.99
CA ALA A 12 -27.96 5.11 -4.61
C ALA A 12 -27.23 6.47 -4.48
N ASP A 13 -28.00 7.55 -4.41
CA ASP A 13 -27.49 8.90 -4.14
C ASP A 13 -26.84 9.00 -2.75
N GLU A 14 -27.38 8.32 -1.74
CA GLU A 14 -26.84 8.36 -0.38
C GLU A 14 -25.46 7.68 -0.26
N VAL A 15 -25.28 6.53 -0.90
CA VAL A 15 -23.98 5.81 -0.92
C VAL A 15 -22.90 6.69 -1.56
N ARG A 16 -23.25 7.34 -2.67
CA ARG A 16 -22.34 8.25 -3.38
C ARG A 16 -22.06 9.52 -2.57
N ASP A 17 -23.07 10.08 -1.89
CA ASP A 17 -22.91 11.25 -1.02
C ASP A 17 -22.00 10.92 0.18
N ARG A 18 -22.17 9.74 0.80
CA ARG A 18 -21.29 9.24 1.87
C ARG A 18 -19.87 9.04 1.36
N ALA A 19 -19.68 8.47 0.18
CA ALA A 19 -18.37 8.32 -0.45
C ALA A 19 -17.64 9.65 -0.67
N ALA A 20 -18.37 10.71 -1.03
CA ALA A 20 -17.80 12.05 -1.23
C ALA A 20 -17.24 12.68 0.08
N ASN A 21 -17.68 12.21 1.25
CA ASN A 21 -17.17 12.67 2.55
C ASN A 21 -15.81 12.05 2.91
N ILE A 22 -15.34 11.04 2.18
CA ILE A 22 -14.06 10.40 2.46
C ILE A 22 -12.92 11.34 2.07
N LYS A 23 -12.24 11.88 3.09
CA LYS A 23 -11.11 12.77 2.95
C LYS A 23 -9.89 12.03 2.41
N ARG A 24 -9.00 12.78 1.77
CA ARG A 24 -7.67 12.27 1.38
C ARG A 24 -6.92 11.77 2.62
N LYS A 25 -6.14 10.72 2.44
CA LYS A 25 -5.33 10.13 3.50
C LYS A 25 -4.31 11.13 4.05
N ALA A 26 -3.91 10.90 5.30
CA ALA A 26 -2.69 11.51 5.82
C ALA A 26 -1.46 10.89 5.15
N PHE A 27 -0.39 11.68 5.03
CA PHE A 27 0.90 11.17 4.58
C PHE A 27 1.45 10.16 5.59
N LEU A 28 1.84 8.98 5.12
CA LEU A 28 2.47 7.94 5.93
C LEU A 28 3.97 7.91 5.64
N ASP A 29 4.80 7.90 6.69
CA ASP A 29 6.24 7.80 6.53
C ASP A 29 6.77 6.44 7.01
N PRO A 30 6.76 5.40 6.15
CA PRO A 30 7.18 4.06 6.54
C PRO A 30 8.67 3.98 6.89
N PHE A 31 9.51 4.98 6.56
CA PHE A 31 10.95 4.95 6.84
C PHE A 31 11.29 5.58 8.19
N ARG A 32 10.37 6.34 8.78
CA ARG A 32 10.49 6.89 10.15
C ARG A 32 9.56 6.23 11.16
N MET A 33 8.82 5.21 10.75
CA MET A 33 7.90 4.45 11.60
C MET A 33 8.50 3.07 11.93
N THR A 34 8.16 2.55 13.09
CA THR A 34 8.32 1.12 13.36
C THR A 34 7.26 0.30 12.61
N GLU A 35 7.48 -1.00 12.47
CA GLU A 35 6.48 -1.93 11.93
C GLU A 35 5.14 -1.83 12.68
N GLY A 36 5.19 -1.68 14.00
CA GLY A 36 4.01 -1.53 14.84
C GLY A 36 3.27 -0.22 14.57
N GLU A 37 4.01 0.89 14.47
CA GLU A 37 3.48 2.21 14.17
C GLU A 37 2.83 2.25 12.79
N LEU A 38 3.49 1.70 11.76
CA LEU A 38 2.90 1.62 10.42
C LEU A 38 1.65 0.74 10.41
N GLN A 39 1.67 -0.40 11.09
CA GLN A 39 0.50 -1.26 11.20
C GLN A 39 -0.70 -0.52 11.85
N VAL A 40 -0.47 0.20 12.95
CA VAL A 40 -1.54 0.95 13.64
C VAL A 40 -2.03 2.12 12.79
N ALA A 41 -1.14 2.83 12.08
CA ALA A 41 -1.53 3.91 11.17
C ALA A 41 -2.39 3.42 9.99
N LEU A 42 -2.05 2.26 9.42
CA LEU A 42 -2.86 1.65 8.36
C LEU A 42 -4.23 1.18 8.87
N LEU A 43 -4.32 0.67 10.10
CA LEU A 43 -5.61 0.35 10.74
C LEU A 43 -6.43 1.62 11.03
N MET A 44 -5.77 2.70 11.46
CA MET A 44 -6.40 3.99 11.68
C MET A 44 -7.00 4.54 10.38
N GLU A 45 -6.30 4.41 9.25
CA GLU A 45 -6.84 4.83 7.95
C GLU A 45 -8.06 4.00 7.52
N GLN A 46 -8.09 2.67 7.78
CA GLN A 46 -9.29 1.85 7.56
C GLN A 46 -10.47 2.34 8.41
N ALA A 47 -10.22 2.58 9.70
CA ALA A 47 -11.24 3.10 10.62
C ALA A 47 -11.74 4.50 10.21
N ARG A 48 -10.85 5.38 9.72
CA ARG A 48 -11.21 6.72 9.22
C ARG A 48 -12.10 6.65 7.98
N ILE A 49 -11.78 5.76 7.03
CA ILE A 49 -12.62 5.53 5.84
C ILE A 49 -14.02 5.11 6.29
N LEU A 50 -14.13 4.14 7.20
CA LEU A 50 -15.41 3.65 7.72
C LEU A 50 -16.17 4.71 8.52
N ALA A 51 -15.49 5.48 9.39
CA ALA A 51 -16.10 6.54 10.19
C ALA A 51 -16.67 7.68 9.31
N GLN A 52 -15.97 8.03 8.24
CA GLN A 52 -16.42 9.07 7.30
C GLN A 52 -17.57 8.59 6.43
N PHE A 53 -17.59 7.31 6.06
CA PHE A 53 -18.65 6.72 5.24
C PHE A 53 -19.91 6.39 6.07
N TYR A 54 -19.75 5.93 7.32
CA TYR A 54 -20.82 5.57 8.23
C TYR A 54 -20.82 6.48 9.49
N PRO A 55 -21.11 7.78 9.36
CA PRO A 55 -21.07 8.72 10.49
C PRO A 55 -22.07 8.38 11.59
N ASP A 56 -23.16 7.68 11.25
CA ASP A 56 -24.20 7.24 12.19
C ASP A 56 -23.73 6.09 13.10
N ASN A 57 -22.59 5.47 12.79
CA ASN A 57 -21.99 4.43 13.62
C ASN A 57 -20.84 5.00 14.46
N PRO A 58 -21.06 5.35 15.74
CA PRO A 58 -20.05 5.99 16.58
C PRO A 58 -18.86 5.07 16.90
N ASP A 59 -18.98 3.75 16.69
CA ASP A 59 -17.91 2.80 16.99
C ASP A 59 -16.69 3.00 16.08
N TYR A 60 -16.90 3.40 14.82
CA TYR A 60 -15.79 3.67 13.91
C TYR A 60 -15.01 4.92 14.33
N GLN A 61 -15.69 5.98 14.78
CA GLN A 61 -15.00 7.16 15.30
C GLN A 61 -14.25 6.83 16.60
N ALA A 62 -14.86 6.04 17.50
CA ALA A 62 -14.18 5.56 18.71
C ALA A 62 -12.91 4.76 18.38
N ALA A 63 -12.94 3.94 17.32
CA ALA A 63 -11.76 3.22 16.84
C ALA A 63 -10.66 4.17 16.34
N VAL A 64 -11.03 5.22 15.57
CA VAL A 64 -10.08 6.27 15.13
C VAL A 64 -9.43 6.93 16.33
N ASP A 65 -10.21 7.36 17.32
CA ASP A 65 -9.71 8.07 18.49
C ASP A 65 -8.71 7.22 19.29
N VAL A 66 -8.98 5.92 19.45
CA VAL A 66 -8.07 5.02 20.18
C VAL A 66 -6.78 4.75 19.41
N LEU A 67 -6.87 4.54 18.10
CA LEU A 67 -5.68 4.30 17.26
C LEU A 67 -4.82 5.57 17.17
N GLU A 68 -5.43 6.73 17.01
CA GLU A 68 -4.74 8.03 16.97
C GLU A 68 -4.06 8.34 18.31
N ASN A 69 -4.76 8.12 19.43
CA ASN A 69 -4.16 8.28 20.76
C ASN A 69 -2.97 7.34 20.99
N ALA A 70 -3.04 6.09 20.51
CA ALA A 70 -1.93 5.15 20.59
C ALA A 70 -0.70 5.63 19.80
N LEU A 71 -0.89 6.21 18.61
CA LEU A 71 0.20 6.75 17.80
C LEU A 71 0.78 8.05 18.38
N ARG A 72 -0.09 8.97 18.81
CA ARG A 72 0.30 10.30 19.32
C ARG A 72 1.06 10.20 20.65
N LYS A 73 0.65 9.31 21.55
CA LYS A 73 1.32 9.12 22.86
C LYS A 73 2.57 8.23 22.78
N GLY A 74 2.91 7.74 21.59
CA GLY A 74 4.02 6.83 21.37
C GLY A 74 3.63 5.39 21.68
N LEU A 75 3.48 4.59 20.62
CA LEU A 75 3.02 3.20 20.67
C LEU A 75 3.90 2.30 21.57
N HIS A 76 5.15 2.69 21.81
CA HIS A 76 6.16 1.87 22.47
C HIS A 76 6.49 2.25 23.92
N VAL A 77 5.92 3.34 24.45
CA VAL A 77 6.39 4.00 25.69
C VAL A 77 6.06 3.21 26.98
N ALA A 78 4.95 2.47 27.04
CA ALA A 78 4.65 1.48 28.09
C ALA A 78 3.43 0.63 27.68
N PRO A 79 3.26 -0.61 28.18
CA PRO A 79 2.04 -1.38 27.96
C PRO A 79 0.82 -0.62 28.51
N GLY A 80 -0.08 -0.18 27.63
CA GLY A 80 -1.28 0.57 28.01
C GLY A 80 -1.26 2.07 27.70
N ASN A 81 -0.13 2.64 27.27
CA ASN A 81 -0.11 4.03 26.83
C ASN A 81 -0.97 4.22 25.58
N GLY A 82 -1.94 5.13 25.67
CA GLY A 82 -2.87 5.47 24.57
C GLY A 82 -4.11 4.60 24.46
N LEU A 83 -4.18 3.48 25.19
CA LEU A 83 -5.40 2.69 25.28
C LEU A 83 -6.31 3.25 26.39
N PRO A 84 -7.63 3.37 26.18
CA PRO A 84 -8.54 3.71 27.26
C PRO A 84 -8.52 2.60 28.34
N VAL A 85 -8.63 3.00 29.60
CA VAL A 85 -8.69 2.05 30.74
C VAL A 85 -9.85 1.07 30.57
N ARG A 86 -10.96 1.54 30.00
CA ARG A 86 -12.15 0.74 29.69
C ARG A 86 -12.63 1.09 28.27
N PRO A 87 -12.12 0.42 27.22
CA PRO A 87 -12.60 0.63 25.86
C PRO A 87 -14.09 0.25 25.76
N PRO A 88 -14.90 0.99 24.96
CA PRO A 88 -16.20 0.50 24.50
C PRO A 88 -16.13 -0.95 24.01
N GLU A 89 -17.21 -1.71 24.20
CA GLU A 89 -17.27 -3.13 23.84
C GLU A 89 -16.91 -3.36 22.36
N SER A 90 -17.41 -2.48 21.49
CA SER A 90 -17.20 -2.47 20.05
C SER A 90 -15.73 -2.36 19.64
N ILE A 91 -14.90 -1.64 20.41
CA ILE A 91 -13.48 -1.46 20.11
C ILE A 91 -12.56 -2.40 20.88
N ARG A 92 -13.11 -3.22 21.80
CA ARG A 92 -12.34 -4.20 22.59
C ARG A 92 -11.52 -5.16 21.71
N PRO A 93 -12.00 -5.63 20.53
CA PRO A 93 -11.20 -6.46 19.63
C PRO A 93 -9.94 -5.78 19.06
N LEU A 94 -9.87 -4.43 19.05
CA LEU A 94 -8.67 -3.71 18.58
C LEU A 94 -7.54 -3.72 19.62
N VAL A 95 -7.86 -3.87 20.91
CA VAL A 95 -6.88 -3.79 22.00
C VAL A 95 -5.77 -4.84 21.86
N PRO A 96 -6.04 -6.14 21.62
CA PRO A 96 -4.99 -7.13 21.38
C PRO A 96 -4.13 -6.79 20.16
N THR A 97 -4.72 -6.25 19.09
CA THR A 97 -4.01 -5.86 17.87
C THR A 97 -3.03 -4.73 18.14
N ILE A 98 -3.45 -3.68 18.85
CA ILE A 98 -2.59 -2.57 19.26
C ILE A 98 -1.45 -3.08 20.18
N ARG A 99 -1.77 -3.94 21.14
CA ARG A 99 -0.75 -4.56 22.03
C ARG A 99 0.26 -5.41 21.26
N LYS A 100 -0.18 -6.16 20.23
CA LYS A 100 0.72 -6.93 19.35
C LYS A 100 1.59 -6.00 18.51
N ALA A 101 1.03 -4.92 17.98
CA ALA A 101 1.76 -3.91 17.22
C ALA A 101 2.81 -3.20 18.09
N ALA A 102 2.51 -2.88 19.35
CA ALA A 102 3.44 -2.23 20.28
C ALA A 102 4.73 -3.03 20.55
N LYS A 103 4.69 -4.36 20.35
CA LYS A 103 5.86 -5.24 20.46
C LYS A 103 6.74 -5.22 19.20
N LYS A 104 6.25 -4.74 18.06
CA LYS A 104 6.98 -4.67 16.79
C LYS A 104 7.76 -3.35 16.70
N ARG A 105 8.92 -3.31 17.35
CA ARG A 105 9.78 -2.11 17.45
C ARG A 105 10.79 -1.93 16.31
N ASN A 106 10.93 -2.94 15.45
CA ASN A 106 11.81 -2.85 14.28
C ASN A 106 11.32 -1.75 13.33
N PRO A 107 12.22 -1.11 12.56
CA PRO A 107 11.84 -0.19 11.49
C PRO A 107 10.86 -0.83 10.50
N ALA A 108 9.84 -0.09 10.04
CA ALA A 108 8.88 -0.61 9.07
C ALA A 108 9.51 -0.84 7.70
N SER A 109 10.53 -0.04 7.32
CA SER A 109 11.43 -0.31 6.20
C SER A 109 12.83 -0.70 6.68
N ARG A 110 13.40 -1.74 6.07
CA ARG A 110 14.78 -2.21 6.34
C ARG A 110 15.86 -1.41 5.61
N ARG A 111 15.52 -0.68 4.55
CA ARG A 111 16.50 -0.12 3.61
C ARG A 111 16.95 1.29 3.96
N PHE A 112 16.14 2.04 4.69
CA PHE A 112 16.40 3.44 4.95
C PHE A 112 15.92 3.76 6.35
N GLY A 113 16.83 4.24 7.19
CA GLY A 113 16.57 4.35 8.61
C GLY A 113 17.43 5.43 9.25
N MET A 114 16.98 6.68 9.15
CA MET A 114 17.36 7.66 10.15
C MET A 114 16.84 7.19 11.53
N LYS A 115 17.72 7.16 12.53
CA LYS A 115 17.36 6.75 13.90
C LYS A 115 16.36 7.75 14.50
N ARG A 116 15.06 7.42 14.51
CA ARG A 116 14.07 8.13 15.33
C ARG A 116 14.02 7.51 16.72
N ASN A 117 13.75 8.32 17.75
CA ASN A 117 13.35 7.79 19.04
C ASN A 117 11.88 7.31 18.97
N PRO A 118 11.59 5.99 19.04
CA PRO A 118 10.25 5.44 18.94
C PRO A 118 9.32 5.86 20.11
N SER A 119 9.85 6.52 21.14
CA SER A 119 9.07 7.01 22.27
C SER A 119 8.34 8.34 22.00
N LYS A 120 8.71 9.08 20.93
CA LYS A 120 8.21 10.45 20.70
C LYS A 120 6.90 10.55 19.91
N GLY A 121 6.27 9.42 19.55
CA GLY A 121 5.04 9.38 18.76
C GLY A 121 5.23 9.84 17.32
N ILE A 122 4.13 9.83 16.55
CA ILE A 122 4.10 10.28 15.15
C ILE A 122 3.62 11.74 15.13
N GLY A 123 4.53 12.69 14.93
CA GLY A 123 4.18 14.10 14.64
C GLY A 123 3.87 14.32 13.16
N GLU A 124 3.70 15.57 12.74
CA GLU A 124 3.74 15.91 11.31
C GLU A 124 5.13 15.53 10.78
N ILE A 125 5.17 14.64 9.78
CA ILE A 125 6.45 14.14 9.26
C ILE A 125 6.74 14.85 7.93
N PRO A 126 7.56 15.91 7.93
CA PRO A 126 7.99 16.56 6.69
C PRO A 126 8.85 15.60 5.85
N LEU A 127 9.04 15.95 4.58
CA LEU A 127 10.05 15.30 3.75
C LEU A 127 11.44 15.39 4.41
N LEU A 128 12.32 14.42 4.10
CA LEU A 128 13.70 14.50 4.58
C LEU A 128 14.35 15.70 3.91
N ASP A 129 15.02 16.53 4.69
CA ASP A 129 15.95 17.50 4.11
C ASP A 129 17.19 16.74 3.65
N CYS A 130 17.35 16.60 2.33
CA CYS A 130 18.51 15.95 1.73
C CYS A 130 19.63 16.95 1.41
N ASN A 131 19.51 18.20 1.84
CA ASN A 131 20.60 19.19 1.78
C ASN A 131 21.61 18.95 2.92
N ILE A 132 22.15 17.73 2.96
CA ILE A 132 23.22 17.36 3.88
C ILE A 132 24.47 18.14 3.43
N GLN A 133 25.04 18.96 4.31
CA GLN A 133 26.24 19.72 3.98
C GLN A 133 27.39 18.76 3.65
N PRO A 134 28.19 19.06 2.60
CA PRO A 134 29.38 18.27 2.31
C PRO A 134 30.37 18.34 3.49
N PRO A 135 31.23 17.33 3.66
CA PRO A 135 32.19 17.26 4.77
C PRO A 135 33.27 18.35 4.73
N PHE A 136 33.39 19.09 3.64
CA PHE A 136 34.32 20.21 3.43
C PHE A 136 33.68 21.24 2.50
N ASP A 137 34.11 22.50 2.63
CA ASP A 137 33.72 23.54 1.68
C ASP A 137 34.45 23.28 0.35
N PRO A 138 33.79 23.39 -0.82
CA PRO A 138 34.49 23.35 -2.11
C PRO A 138 35.71 24.28 -2.19
N GLN A 139 35.71 25.40 -1.47
CA GLN A 139 36.85 26.33 -1.39
C GLN A 139 38.08 25.73 -0.68
N ASP A 140 37.88 24.77 0.24
CA ASP A 140 38.98 24.06 0.92
C ASP A 140 39.70 23.07 -0.03
N LEU A 141 39.12 22.82 -1.21
CA LEU A 141 39.67 22.00 -2.28
C LEU A 141 40.33 22.84 -3.38
N GLU A 142 40.53 24.15 -3.16
CA GLU A 142 41.26 25.03 -4.06
C GLU A 142 42.70 25.27 -3.56
N ASP A 143 43.64 25.45 -4.49
CA ASP A 143 44.98 25.95 -4.19
C ASP A 143 44.95 27.48 -3.95
N PRO A 144 46.05 28.13 -3.52
CA PRO A 144 46.09 29.58 -3.30
C PRO A 144 45.75 30.45 -4.53
N TYR A 145 45.66 29.84 -5.72
CA TYR A 145 45.33 30.50 -6.98
C TYR A 145 43.90 30.20 -7.44
N GLY A 146 43.11 29.45 -6.66
CA GLY A 146 41.74 29.07 -7.00
C GLY A 146 41.65 27.84 -7.92
N ASN A 147 42.73 27.08 -8.12
CA ASN A 147 42.67 25.85 -8.92
C ASN A 147 42.29 24.65 -8.06
N PRO A 148 41.46 23.71 -8.56
CA PRO A 148 41.13 22.50 -7.81
C PRO A 148 42.39 21.68 -7.49
N ARG A 149 42.66 21.44 -6.21
CA ARG A 149 43.73 20.53 -5.77
C ARG A 149 43.21 19.08 -5.79
N PRO A 150 44.09 18.09 -6.02
CA PRO A 150 43.69 16.70 -5.88
C PRO A 150 43.27 16.39 -4.43
N MET A 151 42.10 15.78 -4.27
CA MET A 151 41.67 15.24 -2.97
C MET A 151 42.64 14.15 -2.51
N SER A 152 43.03 14.20 -1.23
CA SER A 152 43.67 13.08 -0.55
C SER A 152 42.73 11.86 -0.54
N TRP A 153 43.30 10.69 -0.29
CA TRP A 153 42.50 9.46 -0.20
C TRP A 153 41.42 9.53 0.89
N GLN A 154 41.73 10.14 2.04
CA GLN A 154 40.78 10.29 3.15
C GLN A 154 39.64 11.25 2.79
N GLU A 155 39.94 12.39 2.16
CA GLU A 155 38.93 13.34 1.68
C GLU A 155 38.01 12.66 0.66
N ARG A 156 38.56 11.91 -0.30
CA ARG A 156 37.76 11.19 -1.29
C ARG A 156 36.78 10.21 -0.63
N GLN A 157 37.22 9.45 0.37
CA GLN A 157 36.34 8.53 1.09
C GLN A 157 35.21 9.25 1.83
N LEU A 158 35.49 10.38 2.48
CA LEU A 158 34.48 11.18 3.16
C LEU A 158 33.47 11.76 2.17
N TYR A 159 33.95 12.23 1.01
CA TYR A 159 33.08 12.75 -0.05
C TYR A 159 32.18 11.66 -0.64
N GLU A 160 32.73 10.49 -0.96
CA GLU A 160 31.99 9.34 -1.46
C GLU A 160 30.92 8.88 -0.45
N ALA A 161 31.26 8.80 0.85
CA ALA A 161 30.31 8.46 1.90
C ALA A 161 29.19 9.51 2.05
N TRP A 162 29.52 10.79 1.90
CA TRP A 162 28.53 11.86 1.91
C TRP A 162 27.58 11.77 0.70
N GLN A 163 28.11 11.55 -0.51
CA GLN A 163 27.30 11.37 -1.71
C GLN A 163 26.35 10.17 -1.57
N ASP A 164 26.84 9.05 -1.03
CA ASP A 164 26.03 7.85 -0.77
C ASP A 164 24.87 8.16 0.20
N GLU A 165 25.10 8.94 1.27
CA GLU A 165 24.01 9.36 2.17
C GLU A 165 23.01 10.33 1.52
N VAL A 166 23.48 11.28 0.71
CA VAL A 166 22.59 12.18 -0.05
C VAL A 166 21.72 11.38 -1.02
N ASP A 167 22.30 10.40 -1.73
CA ASP A 167 21.58 9.58 -2.70
C ASP A 167 20.60 8.62 -2.02
N LYS A 168 20.96 8.03 -0.87
CA LYS A 168 20.02 7.29 -0.02
C LYS A 168 18.85 8.16 0.43
N CYS A 169 19.12 9.39 0.87
CA CYS A 169 18.06 10.32 1.29
C CYS A 169 17.11 10.67 0.15
N LYS A 170 17.65 10.99 -1.04
CA LYS A 170 16.84 11.25 -2.25
C LYS A 170 16.00 10.03 -2.62
N LYS A 171 16.61 8.85 -2.64
CA LYS A 171 15.93 7.58 -2.90
C LYS A 171 14.80 7.30 -1.91
N GLU A 172 15.03 7.56 -0.62
CA GLU A 172 14.00 7.45 0.41
C GLU A 172 12.84 8.41 0.15
N ASN A 173 13.12 9.70 -0.11
CA ASN A 173 12.09 10.68 -0.42
C ASN A 173 11.27 10.32 -1.67
N THR A 174 11.93 9.79 -2.71
CA THR A 174 11.25 9.30 -3.91
C THR A 174 10.29 8.17 -3.57
N TRP A 175 10.72 7.15 -2.83
CA TRP A 175 9.84 6.07 -2.41
C TRP A 175 8.72 6.51 -1.48
N ARG A 176 8.98 7.46 -0.57
CA ARG A 176 7.96 8.08 0.30
C ARG A 176 6.87 8.72 -0.54
N LYS A 177 7.24 9.53 -1.53
CA LYS A 177 6.31 10.17 -2.45
C LYS A 177 5.54 9.12 -3.26
N LEU A 178 6.25 8.18 -3.87
CA LEU A 178 5.70 7.19 -4.78
C LEU A 178 4.67 6.28 -4.07
N LEU A 179 4.99 5.79 -2.87
CA LEU A 179 4.05 4.99 -2.07
C LEU A 179 2.83 5.80 -1.63
N ASN A 180 3.01 7.05 -1.20
CA ASN A 180 1.87 7.87 -0.77
C ASN A 180 0.97 8.28 -1.94
N GLU A 181 1.53 8.63 -3.09
CA GLU A 181 0.75 9.15 -4.22
C GLU A 181 0.13 8.07 -5.10
N HIS A 182 0.75 6.89 -5.17
CA HIS A 182 0.37 5.85 -6.14
C HIS A 182 -0.03 4.51 -5.53
N TRP A 183 0.51 4.08 -4.38
CA TRP A 183 0.28 2.70 -3.88
C TRP A 183 -1.20 2.37 -3.65
N GLU A 184 -1.99 3.32 -3.16
CA GLU A 184 -3.44 3.11 -2.98
C GLU A 184 -4.21 3.10 -4.29
N LYS A 185 -3.73 3.79 -5.33
CA LYS A 185 -4.36 3.82 -6.65
C LYS A 185 -4.14 2.51 -7.41
N VAL A 186 -3.03 1.84 -7.17
CA VAL A 186 -2.73 0.53 -7.75
C VAL A 186 -3.37 -0.62 -6.97
N ALA A 187 -4.10 -0.35 -5.89
CA ALA A 187 -4.43 -1.35 -4.89
C ALA A 187 -5.35 -2.48 -5.38
N HIS A 188 -6.25 -2.19 -6.33
CA HIS A 188 -7.06 -3.22 -7.00
C HIS A 188 -6.28 -4.04 -8.02
N HIS A 189 -5.08 -3.61 -8.41
CA HIS A 189 -4.31 -4.30 -9.44
C HIS A 189 -3.79 -5.67 -8.93
N PRO A 190 -3.10 -5.78 -7.78
CA PRO A 190 -2.76 -7.07 -7.20
C PRO A 190 -3.84 -7.61 -6.23
N LEU A 191 -5.14 -7.48 -6.55
CA LEU A 191 -6.24 -7.77 -5.61
C LEU A 191 -6.23 -9.21 -5.06
N TYR A 192 -5.93 -10.22 -5.89
CA TYR A 192 -5.91 -11.62 -5.45
C TYR A 192 -4.82 -12.00 -4.45
N THR A 193 -3.94 -11.09 -4.00
CA THR A 193 -3.13 -11.36 -2.79
C THR A 193 -4.02 -11.64 -1.57
N PHE A 194 -5.25 -11.16 -1.58
CA PHE A 194 -6.29 -11.37 -0.56
C PHE A 194 -7.23 -12.54 -0.85
N LEU A 195 -6.94 -13.35 -1.87
CA LEU A 195 -7.68 -14.60 -2.06
C LEU A 195 -7.32 -15.58 -0.93
N ASP A 196 -8.30 -15.94 -0.12
CA ASP A 196 -8.13 -16.75 1.10
C ASP A 196 -7.72 -18.19 0.79
N ASP A 197 -8.50 -18.89 -0.05
CA ASP A 197 -8.19 -20.24 -0.51
C ASP A 197 -8.04 -20.27 -2.04
N PRO A 198 -6.80 -20.40 -2.57
CA PRO A 198 -6.60 -20.55 -4.01
C PRO A 198 -7.16 -21.85 -4.59
N ASN A 199 -7.40 -22.88 -3.78
CA ASN A 199 -7.95 -24.17 -4.24
C ASN A 199 -9.46 -24.10 -4.50
N GLU A 200 -10.16 -23.16 -3.85
CA GLU A 200 -11.58 -22.90 -4.12
C GLU A 200 -11.78 -21.95 -5.32
N ALA A 201 -10.71 -21.38 -5.85
CA ALA A 201 -10.74 -20.48 -6.98
C ALA A 201 -10.53 -21.22 -8.31
N THR A 202 -10.86 -20.54 -9.41
CA THR A 202 -10.52 -21.04 -10.75
C THR A 202 -9.00 -21.02 -10.94
N ASN A 203 -8.51 -21.82 -11.89
CA ASN A 203 -7.07 -21.84 -12.25
C ASN A 203 -6.54 -20.45 -12.63
N VAL A 204 -7.37 -19.61 -13.27
CA VAL A 204 -7.00 -18.24 -13.67
C VAL A 204 -6.76 -17.38 -12.43
N ALA A 205 -7.73 -17.32 -11.51
CA ALA A 205 -7.62 -16.52 -10.29
C ALA A 205 -6.50 -17.02 -9.37
N ALA A 206 -6.34 -18.33 -9.22
CA ALA A 206 -5.24 -18.94 -8.47
C ALA A 206 -3.87 -18.60 -9.05
N THR A 207 -3.73 -18.60 -10.39
CA THR A 207 -2.47 -18.22 -11.04
C THR A 207 -2.17 -16.74 -10.86
N LYS A 208 -3.17 -15.87 -11.03
CA LYS A 208 -3.03 -14.42 -10.79
C LYS A 208 -2.68 -14.12 -9.33
N LYS A 209 -3.20 -14.87 -8.35
CA LYS A 209 -2.78 -14.75 -6.94
C LYS A 209 -1.26 -14.88 -6.80
N VAL A 210 -0.64 -15.89 -7.41
CA VAL A 210 0.82 -16.09 -7.35
C VAL A 210 1.56 -14.88 -7.92
N LEU A 211 1.10 -14.36 -9.07
CA LEU A 211 1.69 -13.16 -9.68
C LEU A 211 1.53 -11.92 -8.79
N HIS A 212 0.37 -11.75 -8.16
CA HIS A 212 0.08 -10.64 -7.26
C HIS A 212 0.95 -10.71 -5.99
N ASP A 213 1.13 -11.91 -5.43
CA ASP A 213 1.99 -12.13 -4.27
C ASP A 213 3.45 -11.82 -4.62
N LEU A 214 3.89 -12.18 -5.83
CA LEU A 214 5.20 -11.83 -6.34
C LEU A 214 5.37 -10.30 -6.50
N ALA A 215 4.33 -9.59 -6.95
CA ALA A 215 4.38 -8.12 -7.02
C ALA A 215 4.61 -7.47 -5.66
N LEU A 216 3.89 -7.93 -4.63
CA LEU A 216 4.09 -7.44 -3.27
C LEU A 216 5.46 -7.86 -2.70
N GLY A 217 5.95 -9.06 -3.02
CA GLY A 217 7.29 -9.51 -2.63
C GLY A 217 8.39 -8.67 -3.26
N ASN A 218 8.24 -8.31 -4.53
CA ASN A 218 9.16 -7.39 -5.22
C ASN A 218 9.07 -5.97 -4.65
N ALA A 219 7.85 -5.49 -4.34
CA ALA A 219 7.66 -4.22 -3.64
C ALA A 219 8.35 -4.22 -2.26
N GLU A 220 8.25 -5.32 -1.49
CA GLU A 220 9.00 -5.47 -0.24
C GLU A 220 10.50 -5.41 -0.49
N ARG A 221 11.00 -6.11 -1.51
CA ARG A 221 12.42 -6.15 -1.82
C ARG A 221 12.96 -4.75 -2.11
N VAL A 222 12.26 -3.95 -2.93
CA VAL A 222 12.74 -2.62 -3.34
C VAL A 222 12.56 -1.55 -2.27
N THR A 223 11.43 -1.58 -1.55
CA THR A 223 11.12 -0.59 -0.50
C THR A 223 11.73 -0.94 0.86
N GLY A 224 12.05 -2.20 1.09
CA GLY A 224 12.40 -2.74 2.40
C GLY A 224 11.21 -2.88 3.37
N ILE A 225 9.99 -2.52 2.95
CA ILE A 225 8.78 -2.59 3.77
C ILE A 225 8.24 -4.01 3.76
N LYS A 226 7.98 -4.59 4.93
CA LYS A 226 7.48 -5.96 5.02
C LYS A 226 6.21 -6.20 4.21
N TYR A 227 6.13 -7.34 3.53
CA TYR A 227 4.99 -7.77 2.71
C TYR A 227 3.64 -7.53 3.41
N ASN A 228 3.50 -7.92 4.68
CA ASN A 228 2.24 -7.76 5.42
C ASN A 228 1.84 -6.28 5.64
N LEU A 229 2.79 -5.36 5.73
CA LEU A 229 2.50 -3.93 5.84
C LEU A 229 2.09 -3.34 4.49
N LEU A 230 2.77 -3.74 3.40
CA LEU A 230 2.38 -3.38 2.04
C LEU A 230 0.98 -3.92 1.68
N LYS A 231 0.69 -5.16 2.06
CA LYS A 231 -0.64 -5.77 1.93
C LYS A 231 -1.68 -4.99 2.74
N ASN A 232 -1.41 -4.62 4.00
CA ASN A 232 -2.35 -3.77 4.75
C ASN A 232 -2.54 -2.38 4.13
N TRP A 233 -1.51 -1.82 3.50
CA TRP A 233 -1.63 -0.56 2.77
C TRP A 233 -2.46 -0.72 1.50
N GLN A 234 -2.29 -1.82 0.79
CA GLN A 234 -3.16 -2.18 -0.33
C GLN A 234 -4.62 -2.31 0.12
N ARG A 235 -4.90 -2.91 1.28
CA ARG A 235 -6.26 -2.98 1.85
C ARG A 235 -6.88 -1.59 2.03
N VAL A 236 -6.13 -0.63 2.60
CA VAL A 236 -6.57 0.76 2.72
C VAL A 236 -6.91 1.34 1.34
N GLY A 237 -6.05 1.10 0.36
CA GLY A 237 -6.27 1.55 -1.02
C GLY A 237 -7.54 0.98 -1.64
N VAL A 238 -7.77 -0.33 -1.51
CA VAL A 238 -8.98 -0.98 -2.03
C VAL A 238 -10.24 -0.38 -1.41
N MET A 239 -10.30 -0.29 -0.08
CA MET A 239 -11.44 0.29 0.63
C MET A 239 -11.72 1.73 0.18
N ARG A 240 -10.66 2.54 0.06
CA ARG A 240 -10.78 3.94 -0.35
C ARG A 240 -11.22 4.09 -1.80
N GLN A 241 -10.66 3.32 -2.73
CA GLN A 241 -11.02 3.41 -4.15
C GLN A 241 -12.42 2.87 -4.41
N ASN A 242 -12.83 1.80 -3.73
CA ASN A 242 -14.22 1.33 -3.76
C ASN A 242 -15.19 2.46 -3.43
N ALA A 243 -14.94 3.17 -2.34
CA ALA A 243 -15.80 4.26 -1.96
C ALA A 243 -15.65 5.51 -2.85
N VAL A 244 -14.46 6.10 -2.92
CA VAL A 244 -14.24 7.40 -3.59
C VAL A 244 -14.41 7.32 -5.10
N GLN A 245 -13.87 6.28 -5.75
CA GLN A 245 -13.91 6.16 -7.19
C GLN A 245 -15.14 5.36 -7.67
N GLY A 246 -15.47 4.27 -6.98
CA GLY A 246 -16.62 3.44 -7.34
C GLY A 246 -17.97 4.02 -6.92
N GLY A 247 -17.99 4.92 -5.94
CA GLY A 247 -19.24 5.39 -5.33
C GLY A 247 -20.02 4.25 -4.67
N ILE A 248 -19.32 3.20 -4.22
CA ILE A 248 -19.90 2.05 -3.52
C ILE A 248 -19.45 2.01 -2.07
N GLU A 249 -19.88 1.02 -1.30
CA GLU A 249 -19.40 0.83 0.07
C GLU A 249 -17.87 0.61 0.08
N PRO A 250 -17.17 0.98 1.17
CA PRO A 250 -15.73 0.75 1.34
C PRO A 250 -15.42 -0.73 1.60
N LEU A 251 -15.78 -1.59 0.64
CA LEU A 251 -15.59 -3.04 0.71
C LEU A 251 -14.11 -3.35 0.95
N THR A 252 -13.87 -4.32 1.82
CA THR A 252 -12.54 -4.92 1.96
C THR A 252 -12.12 -5.63 0.67
N PRO A 253 -10.82 -5.90 0.47
CA PRO A 253 -10.34 -6.72 -0.64
C PRO A 253 -11.06 -8.06 -0.77
N GLU A 254 -11.29 -8.78 0.34
CA GLU A 254 -11.99 -10.06 0.35
C GLU A 254 -13.44 -9.90 -0.12
N GLN A 255 -14.15 -8.90 0.40
CA GLN A 255 -15.52 -8.58 -0.05
C GLN A 255 -15.56 -8.14 -1.52
N THR A 256 -14.52 -7.47 -2.01
CA THR A 256 -14.41 -7.06 -3.43
C THR A 256 -14.22 -8.28 -4.33
N ILE A 257 -13.35 -9.21 -3.93
CA ILE A 257 -13.16 -10.50 -4.61
C ILE A 257 -14.47 -11.29 -4.61
N GLU A 258 -15.16 -11.33 -3.47
CA GLU A 258 -16.43 -12.04 -3.36
C GLU A 258 -17.50 -11.45 -4.28
N ALA A 259 -17.59 -10.12 -4.35
CA ALA A 259 -18.48 -9.46 -5.29
C ALA A 259 -18.17 -9.87 -6.75
N LEU A 260 -16.89 -9.89 -7.16
CA LEU A 260 -16.47 -10.36 -8.48
C LEU A 260 -16.87 -11.82 -8.73
N ARG A 261 -16.65 -12.69 -7.75
CA ARG A 261 -16.99 -14.12 -7.80
C ARG A 261 -18.49 -14.34 -7.97
N GLN A 262 -19.31 -13.68 -7.15
CA GLN A 262 -20.78 -13.76 -7.25
C GLN A 262 -21.29 -13.20 -8.57
N GLY A 263 -20.71 -12.10 -9.03
CA GLY A 263 -21.05 -11.48 -10.31
C GLY A 263 -20.81 -12.38 -11.51
N ALA A 264 -19.79 -13.25 -11.45
CA ALA A 264 -19.54 -14.24 -12.49
C ALA A 264 -20.52 -15.43 -12.46
N GLN A 265 -20.98 -15.83 -11.26
CA GLN A 265 -21.88 -16.98 -11.08
C GLN A 265 -23.33 -16.68 -11.45
N GLN A 266 -23.82 -15.46 -11.20
CA GLN A 266 -25.24 -15.12 -11.36
C GLN A 266 -25.67 -14.85 -12.82
N GLY A 267 -24.76 -14.98 -13.80
CA GLY A 267 -25.00 -14.54 -15.17
C GLY A 267 -25.29 -13.03 -15.23
N ILE A 268 -25.62 -12.49 -16.40
CA ILE A 268 -25.77 -11.03 -16.68
C ILE A 268 -27.00 -10.40 -15.93
N GLY A 269 -27.59 -11.09 -14.94
CA GLY A 269 -28.89 -10.80 -14.37
C GLY A 269 -28.98 -9.65 -13.36
N ILE A 270 -28.36 -9.76 -12.18
CA ILE A 270 -28.55 -8.81 -11.05
C ILE A 270 -27.30 -8.95 -10.15
N VAL A 271 -26.26 -8.09 -10.13
CA VAL A 271 -26.12 -6.82 -9.38
C VAL A 271 -25.24 -5.86 -10.22
N PRO A 272 -25.80 -5.16 -11.23
CA PRO A 272 -24.99 -4.56 -12.28
C PRO A 272 -24.14 -3.38 -11.79
N ALA A 273 -24.65 -2.58 -10.85
CA ALA A 273 -24.02 -1.32 -10.48
C ALA A 273 -22.70 -1.51 -9.71
N VAL A 274 -22.69 -2.36 -8.67
CA VAL A 274 -21.49 -2.62 -7.87
C VAL A 274 -20.40 -3.30 -8.71
N LEU A 275 -20.77 -4.28 -9.52
CA LEU A 275 -19.83 -4.95 -10.43
C LEU A 275 -19.26 -4.00 -11.49
N THR A 276 -20.10 -3.15 -12.07
CA THR A 276 -19.65 -2.12 -13.02
C THR A 276 -18.69 -1.15 -12.36
N ALA A 277 -18.98 -0.69 -11.14
CA ALA A 277 -18.10 0.18 -10.38
C ALA A 277 -16.74 -0.49 -10.08
N ILE A 278 -16.75 -1.75 -9.61
CA ILE A 278 -15.52 -2.51 -9.36
C ILE A 278 -14.71 -2.69 -10.65
N ALA A 279 -15.34 -3.04 -11.77
CA ALA A 279 -14.67 -3.19 -13.06
C ALA A 279 -14.00 -1.87 -13.52
N GLN A 280 -14.66 -0.74 -13.33
CA GLN A 280 -14.09 0.59 -13.63
C GLN A 280 -12.89 0.92 -12.73
N ILE A 281 -12.97 0.60 -11.44
CA ILE A 281 -11.85 0.80 -10.52
C ILE A 281 -10.66 -0.07 -10.90
N ILE A 282 -10.89 -1.33 -11.28
CA ILE A 282 -9.83 -2.24 -11.73
C ILE A 282 -9.11 -1.69 -12.97
N ALA A 283 -9.86 -1.23 -13.98
CA ALA A 283 -9.27 -0.65 -15.19
C ALA A 283 -8.43 0.59 -14.86
N ALA A 284 -8.92 1.45 -13.97
CA ALA A 284 -8.15 2.61 -13.49
C ALA A 284 -6.93 2.21 -12.66
N ALA A 285 -7.00 1.14 -11.87
CA ALA A 285 -5.89 0.61 -11.10
C ALA A 285 -4.79 0.05 -12.01
N ALA A 286 -5.15 -0.58 -13.14
CA ALA A 286 -4.19 -0.99 -14.16
C ALA A 286 -3.46 0.22 -14.77
N ALA A 287 -4.19 1.27 -15.14
CA ALA A 287 -3.58 2.52 -15.63
C ALA A 287 -2.68 3.20 -14.57
N ALA A 288 -3.11 3.20 -13.30
CA ALA A 288 -2.31 3.70 -12.19
C ALA A 288 -1.05 2.84 -11.98
N ALA A 289 -1.14 1.52 -12.16
CA ALA A 289 -0.03 0.58 -12.04
C ALA A 289 1.00 0.77 -13.16
N ALA A 290 0.55 1.06 -14.38
CA ALA A 290 1.42 1.46 -15.48
C ALA A 290 2.14 2.78 -15.16
N THR A 291 1.40 3.78 -14.66
CA THR A 291 1.97 5.08 -14.25
C THR A 291 3.00 4.92 -13.13
N PHE A 292 2.69 4.10 -12.11
CA PHE A 292 3.59 3.76 -11.01
C PHE A 292 4.92 3.22 -11.55
N LEU A 293 4.86 2.27 -12.50
CA LEU A 293 6.07 1.69 -13.08
C LEU A 293 6.85 2.69 -13.93
N THR A 294 6.18 3.58 -14.66
CA THR A 294 6.82 4.65 -15.43
C THR A 294 7.57 5.62 -14.52
N VAL A 295 6.93 6.10 -13.45
CA VAL A 295 7.58 6.98 -12.46
C VAL A 295 8.75 6.25 -11.81
N LEU A 296 8.59 4.96 -11.47
CA LEU A 296 9.67 4.18 -10.89
C LEU A 296 10.86 4.05 -11.84
N LYS A 297 10.63 3.80 -13.13
CA LYS A 297 11.70 3.73 -14.15
C LYS A 297 12.45 5.06 -14.33
N GLN A 298 11.72 6.18 -14.24
CA GLN A 298 12.30 7.52 -14.39
C GLN A 298 13.14 7.91 -13.18
N GLU A 299 12.64 7.64 -11.98
CA GLU A 299 13.23 8.16 -10.74
C GLU A 299 14.17 7.15 -10.04
N GLN A 300 13.99 5.85 -10.27
CA GLN A 300 14.72 4.74 -9.62
C GLN A 300 14.90 3.55 -10.58
N PRO A 301 15.68 3.69 -11.68
CA PRO A 301 15.77 2.68 -12.73
C PRO A 301 16.20 1.30 -12.22
N ASP A 302 17.15 1.23 -11.28
CA ASP A 302 17.62 -0.05 -10.71
C ASP A 302 16.52 -0.77 -9.93
N ASP A 303 15.76 -0.03 -9.12
CA ASP A 303 14.64 -0.61 -8.39
C ASP A 303 13.48 -0.97 -9.35
N ALA A 304 13.29 -0.23 -10.44
CA ALA A 304 12.32 -0.56 -11.47
C ALA A 304 12.62 -1.90 -12.14
N VAL A 305 13.91 -2.18 -12.40
CA VAL A 305 14.38 -3.48 -12.88
C VAL A 305 14.05 -4.57 -11.86
N ILE A 306 14.43 -4.39 -10.59
CA ILE A 306 14.12 -5.38 -9.53
C ILE A 306 12.61 -5.60 -9.39
N PHE A 307 11.82 -4.53 -9.46
CA PHE A 307 10.36 -4.60 -9.34
C PHE A 307 9.75 -5.36 -10.51
N SER A 308 10.11 -4.99 -11.74
CA SER A 308 9.47 -5.50 -12.96
C SER A 308 10.03 -6.82 -13.49
N ASN A 309 11.22 -7.26 -13.05
CA ASN A 309 11.93 -8.42 -13.59
C ASN A 309 11.18 -9.76 -13.51
N GLN A 310 10.03 -9.82 -12.85
CA GLN A 310 9.18 -11.01 -12.81
C GLN A 310 7.68 -10.69 -12.88
N LEU A 311 7.33 -9.43 -13.19
CA LEU A 311 5.95 -8.94 -13.23
C LEU A 311 5.55 -8.58 -14.67
N GLN A 312 5.76 -9.53 -15.59
CA GLN A 312 5.29 -9.36 -16.96
C GLN A 312 3.78 -9.16 -16.97
N GLY A 313 3.33 -8.08 -17.59
CA GLY A 313 1.92 -7.65 -17.59
C GLY A 313 1.53 -6.69 -16.47
N TRP A 314 2.42 -6.31 -15.54
CA TRP A 314 2.11 -5.25 -14.59
C TRP A 314 1.68 -3.96 -15.30
N GLY A 315 0.56 -3.37 -14.89
CA GLY A 315 -0.05 -2.22 -15.55
C GLY A 315 -1.00 -2.55 -16.71
N THR A 316 -1.26 -3.83 -17.02
CA THR A 316 -2.27 -4.24 -18.01
C THR A 316 -3.50 -4.83 -17.33
N GLU A 317 -4.69 -4.71 -17.94
CA GLU A 317 -5.93 -5.25 -17.37
C GLU A 317 -5.88 -6.77 -17.15
N GLY A 318 -5.19 -7.50 -18.05
CA GLY A 318 -5.07 -8.95 -17.98
C GLY A 318 -4.25 -9.45 -16.79
N TYR A 319 -3.35 -8.62 -16.23
CA TYR A 319 -2.68 -8.96 -14.98
C TYR A 319 -3.61 -8.82 -13.79
N GLY A 320 -4.48 -7.80 -13.78
CA GLY A 320 -5.39 -7.51 -12.68
C GLY A 320 -6.56 -8.50 -12.58
N PRO A 321 -7.39 -8.38 -11.52
CA PRO A 321 -8.60 -9.18 -11.38
C PRO A 321 -9.61 -8.85 -12.50
N GLN A 322 -10.36 -9.83 -12.97
CA GLN A 322 -11.40 -9.66 -13.98
C GLN A 322 -12.60 -10.55 -13.65
N THR A 323 -13.81 -10.14 -14.01
CA THR A 323 -15.03 -10.92 -13.74
C THR A 323 -15.00 -12.30 -14.41
N ASN A 324 -14.42 -12.39 -15.61
CA ASN A 324 -14.28 -13.65 -16.34
C ASN A 324 -13.25 -14.60 -15.70
N ASP A 325 -12.39 -14.14 -14.78
CA ASP A 325 -11.48 -15.04 -14.05
C ASP A 325 -12.25 -16.16 -13.34
N TRP A 326 -13.48 -15.89 -12.92
CA TRP A 326 -14.31 -16.78 -12.10
C TRP A 326 -15.22 -17.72 -12.89
N GLN A 327 -15.15 -17.71 -14.22
CA GLN A 327 -15.96 -18.60 -15.06
C GLN A 327 -15.31 -19.98 -15.18
N ALA A 328 -16.09 -21.07 -15.04
CA ALA A 328 -15.59 -22.45 -15.08
C ALA A 328 -14.89 -22.82 -16.41
N ASN A 329 -15.22 -22.13 -17.50
CA ASN A 329 -14.64 -22.31 -18.83
C ASN A 329 -13.77 -21.12 -19.25
N ALA A 330 -13.26 -20.32 -18.31
CA ALA A 330 -12.31 -19.27 -18.61
C ALA A 330 -11.02 -19.91 -19.13
N ASN A 331 -10.98 -20.13 -20.45
CA ASN A 331 -9.74 -20.49 -21.13
C ASN A 331 -8.76 -19.37 -20.84
N VAL A 332 -7.62 -19.72 -20.26
CA VAL A 332 -6.46 -18.83 -20.20
C VAL A 332 -6.10 -18.51 -21.64
N THR A 333 -6.60 -17.38 -22.18
CA THR A 333 -6.32 -16.99 -23.55
C THR A 333 -4.82 -16.82 -23.69
N THR A 334 -4.27 -17.59 -24.60
CA THR A 334 -2.90 -18.10 -24.59
C THR A 334 -1.82 -17.08 -24.94
N GLN A 335 -2.13 -15.79 -25.02
CA GLN A 335 -1.08 -14.76 -25.15
C GLN A 335 -0.22 -14.58 -23.88
N GLN A 336 -0.66 -15.16 -22.75
CA GLN A 336 0.10 -15.17 -21.50
C GLN A 336 0.81 -16.52 -21.23
N GLN A 337 0.60 -17.55 -22.06
CA GLN A 337 0.98 -18.93 -21.74
C GLN A 337 2.47 -19.29 -21.94
N ASP A 338 3.22 -18.59 -22.79
CA ASP A 338 4.60 -19.02 -23.10
C ASP A 338 5.59 -18.87 -21.93
N TRP A 339 5.25 -18.10 -20.88
CA TRP A 339 6.18 -17.81 -19.78
C TRP A 339 5.67 -18.23 -18.39
N MET A 340 4.39 -18.61 -18.26
CA MET A 340 3.83 -19.06 -16.97
C MET A 340 4.53 -20.29 -16.37
N PRO A 341 4.98 -21.30 -17.14
CA PRO A 341 5.76 -22.41 -16.57
C PRO A 341 7.06 -21.95 -15.91
N LEU A 342 7.70 -20.89 -16.42
CA LEU A 342 8.92 -20.32 -15.86
C LEU A 342 8.64 -19.48 -14.61
N ALA A 343 7.59 -18.67 -14.61
CA ALA A 343 7.19 -17.89 -13.44
C ALA A 343 6.69 -18.78 -12.28
N LEU A 344 5.91 -19.83 -12.58
CA LEU A 344 5.49 -20.82 -11.60
C LEU A 344 6.66 -21.68 -11.11
N GLY A 345 7.60 -22.04 -11.99
CA GLY A 345 8.84 -22.72 -11.59
C GLY A 345 9.71 -21.87 -10.66
N ALA A 346 9.83 -20.57 -10.93
CA ALA A 346 10.56 -19.63 -10.06
C ALA A 346 9.85 -19.37 -8.72
N ALA A 347 8.52 -19.27 -8.72
CA ALA A 347 7.72 -19.12 -7.50
C ALA A 347 7.76 -20.38 -6.63
N ALA A 348 7.70 -21.58 -7.22
CA ALA A 348 7.85 -22.85 -6.50
C ALA A 348 9.25 -22.99 -5.86
N LEU A 349 10.31 -22.54 -6.54
CA LEU A 349 11.66 -22.49 -5.97
C LEU A 349 11.82 -21.49 -4.82
N LEU A 350 11.10 -20.36 -4.87
CA LEU A 350 11.09 -19.36 -3.80
C LEU A 350 10.26 -19.77 -2.57
N LEU A 351 9.30 -20.69 -2.71
CA LEU A 351 8.51 -21.23 -1.60
C LEU A 351 9.18 -22.41 -0.88
N ILE A 352 10.30 -22.93 -1.42
CA ILE A 352 11.09 -24.04 -0.84
C ILE A 352 12.32 -23.52 -0.04
N GLN A 353 12.57 -22.20 -0.04
CA GLN A 353 13.59 -21.53 0.77
C GLN A 353 12.96 -20.77 1.93
#